data_AF-A0A843EPV7-F1
#
_entry.id   AF-A0A843EPV7-F1
#
_cell.length_a   1.000
_cell.length_b   1.000
_cell.length_c   1.000
_cell.angle_alpha   90.00
_cell.angle_beta   90.00
_cell.angle_gamma   90.00
#
_symmetry.space_group_name_H-M   'P 1'
#
loop_
_entity.id
_entity.type
_entity.pdbx_description
1 polymer ?
#
loop_
_entity_poly.entity_id
_entity_poly.type
_entity_poly.pdbx_seq_one_letter_code
_entity_poly.pdbx_strand_id
1 'polypeptide(L)'
;MSFNFISITLVAIALAMDAFSVSITKGFTQKHLTKAQILYYGLFFGGFQFIMPIFGYFCGNAISFIIEPLASIIGFILLLAIGLNMIRESLTGDDDEITD
;
A
#
# COMPACT_ATOMS: atom_id res chain seq x y z
N MET A 1 -27.82 9.93 -4.63
CA MET A 1 -26.57 9.17 -4.37
C MET A 1 -26.13 8.56 -5.69
N SER A 2 -25.40 9.32 -6.50
CA SER A 2 -24.95 8.87 -7.82
C SER A 2 -23.76 7.92 -7.61
N PHE A 3 -23.95 6.63 -7.82
CA PHE A 3 -22.84 5.67 -7.84
C PHE A 3 -21.92 6.02 -9.01
N ASN A 4 -20.84 6.75 -8.73
CA ASN A 4 -19.80 7.02 -9.70
C ASN A 4 -18.98 5.73 -9.90
N PHE A 5 -19.47 4.86 -10.79
CA PHE A 5 -18.79 3.63 -11.21
C PHE A 5 -17.32 3.87 -11.55
N ILE A 6 -17.01 5.02 -12.16
CA ILE A 6 -15.63 5.46 -12.45
C ILE A 6 -14.78 5.53 -11.17
N SER A 7 -15.27 6.18 -10.11
CA SER A 7 -14.50 6.37 -8.88
C SER A 7 -14.22 5.06 -8.17
N ILE A 8 -15.23 4.18 -8.08
CA ILE A 8 -15.09 2.85 -7.46
C ILE A 8 -14.11 1.98 -8.28
N THR A 9 -14.20 2.05 -9.61
CA THR A 9 -13.29 1.32 -10.50
C THR A 9 -11.86 1.84 -10.37
N LEU A 10 -11.65 3.15 -10.31
CA LEU A 10 -10.32 3.75 -10.11
C LEU A 10 -9.71 3.36 -8.76
N VAL A 11 -10.49 3.38 -7.68
CA VAL A 11 -10.02 2.94 -6.35
C VAL A 11 -9.68 1.44 -6.37
N ALA A 12 -10.51 0.61 -7.00
CA ALA A 12 -10.23 -0.82 -7.13
C ALA A 12 -8.94 -1.10 -7.91
N ILE A 13 -8.70 -0.39 -9.02
CA ILE A 13 -7.47 -0.51 -9.82
C ILE A 13 -6.26 -0.03 -9.00
N ALA A 14 -6.36 1.11 -8.31
CA ALA A 14 -5.28 1.62 -7.47
C ALA A 14 -4.91 0.64 -6.34
N LEU A 15 -5.92 0.06 -5.68
CA LEU A 15 -5.76 -0.92 -4.62
C LEU A 15 -5.14 -2.23 -5.12
N ALA A 16 -5.49 -2.65 -6.35
CA ALA A 16 -4.90 -3.82 -7.01
C ALA A 16 -3.45 -3.59 -7.42
N MET A 17 -3.11 -2.37 -7.90
CA MET A 17 -1.76 -2.01 -8.30
C MET A 17 -0.76 -2.09 -7.14
N ASP A 18 -1.18 -1.72 -5.94
CA ASP A 18 -0.38 -1.81 -4.72
C ASP A 18 -0.02 -3.27 -4.38
N ALA A 19 -1.02 -4.17 -4.34
CA ALA A 19 -0.80 -5.60 -4.11
C ALA A 19 0.04 -6.26 -5.23
N PHE A 20 -0.16 -5.83 -6.47
CA PHE A 20 0.63 -6.30 -7.62
C PHE A 20 2.10 -5.88 -7.53
N SER A 21 2.36 -4.62 -7.16
CA SER A 21 3.74 -4.11 -6.98
C SER A 21 4.49 -4.90 -5.91
N VAL A 22 3.88 -5.15 -4.75
CA VAL A 22 4.50 -5.94 -3.68
C VAL A 22 4.76 -7.39 -4.11
N SER A 23 3.83 -8.00 -4.85
CA SER A 23 4.02 -9.35 -5.38
C SER A 23 5.17 -9.43 -6.38
N ILE A 24 5.32 -8.43 -7.26
CA ILE A 24 6.43 -8.35 -8.21
C ILE A 24 7.75 -8.15 -7.47
N THR A 25 7.84 -7.15 -6.58
CA THR A 25 9.06 -6.84 -5.84
C THR A 25 9.54 -8.06 -5.05
N LYS A 26 8.64 -8.75 -4.32
CA LYS A 26 9.01 -9.98 -3.61
C LYS A 26 9.37 -11.14 -4.54
N GLY A 27 8.72 -11.23 -5.70
CA GLY A 27 9.02 -12.25 -6.71
C GLY A 27 10.39 -12.09 -7.38
N PHE A 28 10.88 -10.85 -7.55
CA PHE A 28 12.19 -10.57 -8.15
C PHE A 28 13.34 -10.56 -7.13
N THR A 29 13.12 -10.11 -5.90
CA THR A 29 14.21 -9.91 -4.91
C THR A 29 14.69 -11.20 -4.23
N GLN A 30 13.86 -12.24 -4.12
CA GLN A 30 14.20 -13.39 -3.26
C GLN A 30 14.33 -14.69 -4.04
N LYS A 31 15.58 -15.14 -4.22
CA LYS A 31 15.95 -16.37 -4.94
C LYS A 31 15.57 -17.68 -4.22
N HIS A 32 15.14 -17.59 -2.96
CA HIS A 32 14.88 -18.74 -2.06
C HIS A 32 13.56 -18.63 -1.26
N LEU A 33 12.51 -18.02 -1.84
CA LEU A 33 11.21 -18.01 -1.16
C LEU A 33 10.57 -19.40 -1.15
N THR A 34 10.34 -19.92 0.05
CA THR A 34 9.51 -21.11 0.23
C THR A 34 8.07 -20.72 -0.12
N LYS A 35 7.36 -21.54 -0.90
CA LYS A 35 5.96 -21.29 -1.32
C LYS A 35 5.03 -20.93 -0.14
N ALA A 36 5.32 -21.45 1.06
CA ALA A 36 4.62 -21.13 2.30
C ALA A 36 4.76 -19.65 2.75
N GLN A 37 5.93 -19.04 2.61
CA GLN A 37 6.16 -17.63 2.96
C GLN A 37 5.46 -16.68 1.98
N ILE A 38 5.45 -17.02 0.69
CA ILE A 38 4.71 -16.26 -0.33
C ILE A 38 3.21 -16.26 -0.02
N LEU A 39 2.66 -17.43 0.34
CA LEU A 39 1.27 -17.56 0.76
C LEU A 39 0.98 -16.72 2.01
N TYR A 40 1.87 -16.76 3.00
CA TYR A 40 1.72 -15.98 4.22
C TYR A 40 1.71 -14.47 3.95
N TYR A 41 2.65 -13.96 3.14
CA TYR A 41 2.68 -12.56 2.76
C TYR A 41 1.46 -12.15 1.93
N GLY A 42 1.03 -12.98 0.97
CA GLY A 42 -0.18 -12.70 0.19
C GLY A 42 -1.44 -12.66 1.04
N LEU A 43 -1.57 -13.57 2.01
CA LEU A 43 -2.71 -13.62 2.93
C LEU A 43 -2.72 -12.43 3.89
N PHE A 44 -1.56 -12.07 4.45
CA PHE A 44 -1.43 -10.88 5.29
C PHE A 44 -1.71 -9.60 4.50
N PHE A 45 -1.08 -9.43 3.33
CA PHE A 45 -1.22 -8.23 2.53
C PHE A 45 -2.67 -8.07 2.03
N GLY A 46 -3.29 -9.14 1.52
CA GLY A 46 -4.69 -9.12 1.11
C GLY A 46 -5.67 -8.88 2.26
N GLY A 47 -5.43 -9.49 3.43
CA GLY A 47 -6.22 -9.26 4.63
C GLY A 47 -6.15 -7.80 5.10
N PHE A 48 -4.94 -7.24 5.19
CA PHE A 48 -4.74 -5.83 5.52
C PHE A 48 -5.35 -4.89 4.47
N GLN A 49 -5.25 -5.22 3.18
CA GLN A 49 -5.82 -4.43 2.09
C GLN A 49 -7.35 -4.38 2.12
N PHE A 50 -8.01 -5.40 2.68
CA PHE A 50 -9.45 -5.39 2.91
C PHE A 50 -9.84 -4.65 4.20
N ILE A 51 -9.05 -4.82 5.27
CA ILE A 51 -9.31 -4.19 6.57
C ILE A 51 -9.11 -2.67 6.48
N MET A 52 -8.11 -2.19 5.75
CA MET A 52 -7.76 -0.77 5.69
C MET A 52 -8.90 0.11 5.14
N PRO A 53 -9.55 -0.19 4.00
CA PRO A 53 -10.71 0.58 3.52
C PRO A 53 -11.90 0.53 4.48
N ILE A 54 -12.15 -0.60 5.14
CA ILE A 54 -13.24 -0.75 6.12
C ILE A 54 -13.00 0.16 7.33
N PHE A 55 -11.77 0.13 7.85
CA PHE A 55 -11.39 0.95 8.99
C PHE A 55 -11.39 2.43 8.61
N GLY A 56 -10.89 2.77 7.41
CA GLY A 56 -10.94 4.13 6.87
C GLY A 56 -12.35 4.66 6.69
N TYR A 57 -13.31 3.83 6.27
CA TYR A 57 -14.72 4.19 6.19
C TYR A 57 -15.30 4.49 7.59
N PHE A 58 -14.99 3.65 8.59
CA PHE A 58 -15.50 3.82 9.95
C PHE A 58 -14.89 5.04 10.66
N CYS A 59 -13.55 5.19 10.60
CA CYS A 59 -12.85 6.35 11.16
C CYS A 59 -13.17 7.65 10.40
N GLY A 60 -13.31 7.59 9.08
CA GLY A 60 -13.70 8.74 8.25
C GLY A 60 -15.05 9.29 8.68
N ASN A 61 -16.06 8.44 8.87
CA ASN A 61 -17.37 8.87 9.33
C ASN A 61 -17.35 9.55 10.72
N ALA A 62 -16.46 9.14 11.62
CA ALA A 62 -16.37 9.73 12.96
C ALA A 62 -15.66 11.10 12.97
N ILE A 63 -14.83 11.39 11.97
CA ILE A 63 -13.86 12.48 12.00
C ILE A 63 -14.03 13.47 10.82
N SER A 64 -14.94 13.16 9.87
CA SER A 64 -15.26 13.96 8.68
C SER A 64 -15.48 15.45 8.94
N PHE A 65 -15.93 15.85 10.13
CA PHE A 65 -16.23 17.25 10.44
C PHE A 65 -14.98 18.14 10.62
N ILE A 66 -13.81 17.58 10.94
CA ILE A 66 -12.63 18.39 11.33
C ILE A 66 -11.43 18.27 10.37
N ILE A 67 -11.40 17.26 9.48
CA ILE A 67 -10.17 16.89 8.73
C ILE A 67 -10.26 17.11 7.22
N GLU A 68 -11.42 17.40 6.61
CA GLU A 68 -11.56 17.50 5.14
C GLU A 68 -10.44 18.29 4.41
N PRO A 69 -10.07 19.52 4.81
CA PRO A 69 -9.00 20.24 4.13
C PRO A 69 -7.58 19.78 4.55
N LEU A 70 -7.39 19.31 5.78
CA LEU A 70 -6.07 18.90 6.28
C LEU A 70 -5.66 17.51 5.79
N ALA A 71 -6.61 16.56 5.66
CA ALA A 71 -6.35 15.21 5.19
C ALA A 71 -5.72 15.18 3.80
N SER A 72 -6.20 16.01 2.87
CA SER A 72 -5.69 16.01 1.50
C SER A 72 -4.22 16.47 1.44
N ILE A 73 -3.84 17.48 2.23
CA ILE A 73 -2.47 17.99 2.26
C ILE A 73 -1.54 17.01 2.98
N ILE A 74 -2.00 16.43 4.10
CA ILE A 74 -1.24 15.45 4.88
C ILE A 74 -0.98 14.18 4.05
N GLY A 75 -1.99 13.66 3.35
CA GLY A 75 -1.84 12.50 2.48
C GLY A 75 -0.82 12.73 1.36
N PHE A 76 -0.81 13.93 0.77
CA PHE A 76 0.18 14.29 -0.26
C PHE A 76 1.61 14.32 0.29
N ILE A 77 1.84 14.97 1.44
CA ILE A 77 3.18 15.04 2.06
C ILE A 77 3.67 13.65 2.45
N LEU A 78 2.79 12.82 3.04
CA LEU A 78 3.13 11.47 3.43
C LEU A 78 3.51 10.60 2.23
N LEU A 79 2.72 10.65 1.14
CA LEU A 79 3.01 9.92 -0.10
C LEU A 79 4.33 10.38 -0.73
N LEU A 80 4.59 11.69 -0.75
CA LEU A 80 5.83 12.24 -1.29
C LEU A 80 7.04 11.76 -0.48
N ALA A 81 6.93 11.75 0.86
CA ALA A 81 7.99 11.24 1.73
C ALA A 81 8.25 9.74 1.53
N ILE A 82 7.20 8.92 1.46
CA ILE A 82 7.34 7.46 1.23
C ILE A 82 7.94 7.18 -0.15
N GLY A 83 7.43 7.86 -1.20
CA GLY A 83 7.94 7.70 -2.56
C GLY A 83 9.41 8.08 -2.69
N LEU A 84 9.82 9.20 -2.08
CA LEU A 84 11.23 9.59 -2.03
C LEU A 84 12.07 8.56 -1.28
N ASN A 85 11.57 8.02 -0.17
CA ASN A 85 12.31 7.01 0.60
C ASN A 85 12.49 5.71 -0.21
N MET A 86 11.47 5.25 -0.93
CA MET A 86 11.57 4.08 -1.82
C MET A 86 12.56 4.28 -2.98
N ILE A 87 12.58 5.48 -3.57
CA ILE A 87 13.56 5.83 -4.62
C ILE A 87 14.97 5.84 -4.03
N ARG A 88 15.14 6.41 -2.82
CA ARG A 88 16.43 6.44 -2.13
C ARG A 88 16.93 5.03 -1.81
N GLU A 89 16.08 4.18 -1.25
CA GLU A 89 16.38 2.75 -0.99
C GLU A 89 16.82 2.02 -2.27
N SER A 90 16.07 2.21 -3.36
CA SER A 90 16.35 1.54 -4.63
C SER A 90 17.64 2.01 -5.32
N LEU A 91 18.04 3.27 -5.09
CA LEU A 91 19.28 3.86 -5.65
C LEU A 91 20.49 3.64 -4.74
N THR A 92 20.27 3.59 -3.43
CA THR A 92 21.32 3.34 -2.45
C THR A 92 21.74 1.89 -2.44
N GLY A 93 20.87 0.96 -2.87
CA GLY A 93 21.23 -0.43 -3.16
C GLY A 93 21.97 -1.07 -1.99
N ASP A 94 21.25 -1.70 -1.07
CA ASP A 94 21.87 -2.56 -0.06
C ASP A 94 22.71 -3.64 -0.74
N ASP A 95 23.99 -3.31 -0.91
CA ASP A 95 25.15 -4.19 -0.82
C ASP A 95 25.46 -4.49 0.67
N ASP A 96 24.48 -4.40 1.57
CA ASP A 96 24.63 -4.78 2.97
C ASP A 96 24.08 -6.21 3.19
N GLU A 97 25.02 -7.13 3.02
CA GLU A 97 25.24 -8.33 3.84
C GLU A 97 24.05 -9.23 4.23
N ILE A 98 24.07 -10.40 3.60
CA ILE A 98 23.71 -11.67 4.24
C ILE A 98 24.54 -11.84 5.52
N THR A 99 23.93 -11.57 6.67
CA THR A 99 24.28 -12.09 8.01
C THR A 99 23.03 -11.84 8.86
N ASP A 100 22.21 -12.81 9.30
CA ASP A 100 22.25 -14.26 9.45
C ASP A 100 20.82 -14.83 9.27
#